data_AF-X1REG0-F1
#
_entry.id   AF-X1REG0-F1
#
_cell.length_a   1.000
_cell.length_b   1.000
_cell.length_c   1.000
_cell.angle_alpha   90.00
_cell.angle_beta   90.00
_cell.angle_gamma   90.00
#
_symmetry.space_group_name_H-M   'P 1'
#
loop_
_entity.id
_entity.type
_entity.pdbx_description
1 polymer ?
#
loop_
_entity_poly.entity_id
_entity_poly.type
_entity_poly.pdbx_seq_one_letter_code
_entity_poly.pdbx_strand_id
1 'polypeptide(L)'
;PLEELYKAVSKMAIQSSTGDPRFPPVRPEELAEVEIEISVLTVPERINSVDEIKMGKHGVIVKKGYQQGVFLPQVATETGWSKEEFLNRLCYDKAHLPKDAWKDKDTEIYTFSAQVFEEEK
;
A
#
# COMPACT_ATOMS: atom_id res chain seq x y z
N PRO A 1 3.03 -4.20 14.14
CA PRO A 1 1.55 -4.18 13.95
C PRO A 1 0.86 -3.53 15.16
N LEU A 2 -0.21 -2.77 14.95
CA LEU A 2 -0.96 -2.10 16.03
C LEU A 2 -2.03 -3.00 16.67
N GLU A 3 -2.50 -4.02 15.96
CA GLU A 3 -3.54 -4.96 16.41
C GLU A 3 -3.37 -6.35 15.75
N GLU A 4 -4.11 -7.34 16.25
CA GLU A 4 -4.15 -8.71 15.73
C GLU A 4 -4.84 -8.76 14.36
N LEU A 5 -4.40 -9.66 13.46
CA LEU A 5 -4.86 -9.68 12.07
C LEU A 5 -6.39 -9.82 11.95
N TYR A 6 -7.03 -10.73 12.69
CA TYR A 6 -8.49 -10.92 12.59
C TYR A 6 -9.27 -9.67 13.03
N LYS A 7 -8.78 -8.92 14.02
CA LYS A 7 -9.38 -7.65 14.45
C LYS A 7 -9.26 -6.59 13.37
N ALA A 8 -8.06 -6.47 12.77
CA ALA A 8 -7.84 -5.56 11.65
C ALA A 8 -8.76 -5.89 10.47
N VAL A 9 -8.90 -7.17 10.10
CA VAL A 9 -9.79 -7.63 9.02
C VAL A 9 -11.24 -7.22 9.30
N SER A 10 -11.79 -7.58 10.46
CA SER A 10 -13.18 -7.22 10.81
C SER A 10 -13.40 -5.71 10.81
N LYS A 11 -12.46 -4.94 11.38
CA LYS A 11 -12.54 -3.48 11.43
C LYS A 11 -12.47 -2.86 10.04
N MET A 12 -11.56 -3.32 9.18
CA MET A 12 -11.40 -2.80 7.83
C MET A 12 -12.58 -3.18 6.93
N ALA A 13 -13.17 -4.36 7.08
CA ALA A 13 -14.40 -4.75 6.36
C ALA A 13 -15.59 -3.83 6.71
N ILE A 14 -15.72 -3.43 7.98
CA ILE A 14 -16.74 -2.45 8.39
C ILE A 14 -16.42 -1.08 7.79
N GLN A 15 -15.16 -0.64 7.84
CA GLN A 15 -14.76 0.66 7.29
C GLN A 15 -14.90 0.74 5.78
N SER A 16 -14.59 -0.32 5.03
CA SER A 16 -14.75 -0.35 3.57
C SER A 16 -16.22 -0.33 3.15
N SER A 17 -17.10 -0.96 3.92
CA SER A 17 -18.54 -1.02 3.60
C SER A 17 -19.33 0.20 4.07
N THR A 18 -18.91 0.88 5.15
CA THR A 18 -19.72 1.96 5.77
C THR A 18 -19.00 3.29 5.95
N GLY A 19 -17.67 3.32 5.83
CA GLY A 19 -16.83 4.47 6.16
C GLY A 19 -16.14 5.14 4.97
N ASP A 20 -16.24 4.59 3.75
CA ASP A 20 -15.63 5.21 2.57
C ASP A 20 -16.47 6.41 2.07
N PRO A 21 -15.96 7.66 2.13
CA PRO A 21 -16.74 8.85 1.80
C PRO A 21 -17.06 8.99 0.31
N ARG A 22 -16.48 8.15 -0.56
CA ARG A 22 -16.72 8.16 -2.00
C ARG A 22 -18.02 7.43 -2.38
N PHE A 23 -18.55 6.60 -1.49
CA PHE A 23 -19.71 5.75 -1.72
C PHE A 23 -20.71 5.86 -0.57
N PRO A 24 -22.03 5.66 -0.79
CA PRO A 24 -22.95 5.47 0.31
C PRO A 24 -22.64 4.15 1.05
N PRO A 25 -23.00 4.02 2.34
CA PRO A 25 -22.86 2.76 3.06
C PRO A 25 -23.61 1.61 2.38
N VAL A 26 -22.98 0.44 2.31
CA VAL A 26 -23.57 -0.80 1.78
C VAL A 26 -24.80 -1.18 2.60
N ARG A 27 -25.90 -1.52 1.92
CA ARG A 27 -27.15 -1.94 2.54
C ARG A 27 -27.21 -3.46 2.71
N PRO A 28 -28.01 -3.95 3.67
CA PRO A 28 -28.17 -5.40 3.88
C PRO A 28 -28.58 -6.17 2.63
N GLU A 29 -29.39 -5.57 1.74
CA GLU A 29 -29.88 -6.22 0.53
C GLU A 29 -28.78 -6.37 -0.54
N GLU A 30 -27.76 -5.52 -0.51
CA GLU A 30 -26.63 -5.53 -1.45
C GLU A 30 -25.58 -6.59 -1.08
N LEU A 31 -25.60 -7.10 0.16
CA LEU A 31 -24.58 -8.02 0.67
C LEU A 31 -24.44 -9.31 -0.17
N ALA A 32 -25.52 -9.77 -0.79
CA ALA A 32 -25.49 -10.96 -1.65
C ALA A 32 -24.81 -10.72 -3.01
N GLU A 33 -24.60 -9.46 -3.39
CA GLU A 33 -23.98 -9.04 -4.65
C GLU A 33 -22.57 -8.47 -4.46
N VAL A 34 -22.09 -8.38 -3.21
CA VAL A 34 -20.74 -7.90 -2.88
C VAL A 34 -19.75 -9.05 -2.91
N GLU A 35 -18.67 -8.88 -3.67
CA GLU A 35 -17.50 -9.76 -3.64
C GLU A 35 -16.46 -9.19 -2.69
N ILE A 36 -15.96 -10.01 -1.76
CA ILE A 36 -14.98 -9.59 -0.76
C ILE A 36 -13.56 -9.93 -1.21
N GLU A 37 -12.68 -8.93 -1.21
CA GLU A 37 -11.23 -9.09 -1.36
C GLU A 37 -10.52 -8.62 -0.08
N ILE A 38 -9.61 -9.45 0.44
CA ILE A 38 -8.76 -9.13 1.60
C ILE A 38 -7.29 -9.11 1.17
N SER A 39 -6.67 -7.94 1.28
CA SER A 39 -5.23 -7.76 1.10
C SER A 39 -4.49 -7.74 2.45
N VAL A 40 -3.74 -8.80 2.77
CA VAL A 40 -2.92 -8.90 3.99
C VAL A 40 -1.49 -8.47 3.71
N LEU A 41 -1.07 -7.36 4.33
CA LEU A 41 0.29 -6.83 4.18
C LEU A 41 1.26 -7.48 5.18
N THR A 42 2.47 -7.80 4.73
CA THR A 42 3.57 -8.12 5.64
C THR A 42 3.98 -6.88 6.42
N VAL A 43 4.63 -7.08 7.58
CA VAL A 43 5.22 -5.97 8.32
C VAL A 43 6.26 -5.28 7.42
N PRO A 44 6.21 -3.95 7.23
CA PRO A 44 7.21 -3.26 6.44
C PRO A 44 8.60 -3.39 7.06
N GLU A 45 9.57 -3.78 6.24
CA GLU A 45 10.96 -3.94 6.63
C GLU A 45 11.81 -2.85 6.00
N ARG A 46 12.67 -2.22 6.80
CA ARG A 46 13.61 -1.20 6.32
C ARG A 46 14.67 -1.85 5.46
N ILE A 47 14.92 -1.30 4.28
CA ILE A 47 15.96 -1.74 3.36
C ILE A 47 17.17 -0.79 3.43
N ASN A 48 18.35 -1.30 3.11
CA ASN A 48 19.59 -0.51 3.07
C ASN A 48 19.94 -0.05 1.65
N SER A 49 19.42 -0.74 0.63
CA SER A 49 19.56 -0.36 -0.78
C SER A 49 18.25 -0.52 -1.54
N VAL A 50 17.97 0.41 -2.46
CA VAL A 50 16.87 0.30 -3.42
C VAL A 50 16.99 -0.91 -4.36
N ASP A 51 18.15 -1.54 -4.42
CA ASP A 51 18.36 -2.78 -5.18
C ASP A 51 17.60 -3.96 -4.58
N GLU A 52 17.26 -3.91 -3.30
CA GLU A 52 16.45 -4.92 -2.60
C GLU A 52 14.97 -4.88 -3.05
N ILE A 53 14.54 -3.80 -3.72
CA ILE A 53 13.18 -3.64 -4.22
C ILE A 53 12.96 -4.56 -5.44
N LYS A 54 12.02 -5.49 -5.28
CA LYS A 54 11.51 -6.35 -6.36
C LYS A 54 10.24 -5.70 -6.94
N MET A 55 10.39 -5.07 -8.10
CA MET A 55 9.28 -4.39 -8.80
C MET A 55 8.13 -5.37 -9.06
N GLY A 56 6.90 -4.90 -8.82
CA GLY A 56 5.67 -5.70 -8.95
C GLY A 56 5.43 -6.71 -7.82
N LYS A 57 6.42 -6.95 -6.96
CA LYS A 57 6.27 -7.81 -5.77
C LYS A 57 6.21 -7.01 -4.48
N HIS A 58 7.05 -6.00 -4.35
CA HIS A 58 7.13 -5.18 -3.14
C HIS A 58 6.31 -3.90 -3.30
N GLY A 59 5.50 -3.60 -2.29
CA GLY A 59 5.09 -2.25 -1.98
C GLY A 59 6.24 -1.50 -1.31
N VAL A 60 6.30 -0.20 -1.52
CA VAL A 60 7.42 0.63 -1.06
C VAL A 60 6.87 1.82 -0.29
N ILE A 61 7.47 2.07 0.87
CA ILE A 61 7.21 3.25 1.69
C ILE A 61 8.49 4.09 1.71
N VAL A 62 8.36 5.38 1.41
CA VAL A 62 9.41 6.37 1.61
C VAL A 62 9.01 7.25 2.78
N LYS A 63 9.94 7.50 3.70
CA LYS A 63 9.72 8.36 4.87
C LYS A 63 10.92 9.27 5.12
N LYS A 64 10.66 10.56 5.33
CA LYS A 64 11.66 11.54 5.77
C LYS A 64 11.03 12.52 6.77
N GLY A 65 11.43 12.42 8.04
CA GLY A 65 10.78 13.17 9.12
C GLY A 65 9.29 12.86 9.23
N TYR A 66 8.43 13.89 9.06
CA TYR A 66 6.96 13.76 9.09
C TYR A 66 6.34 13.43 7.73
N GLN A 67 7.13 13.49 6.65
CA GLN A 67 6.64 13.24 5.30
C GLN A 67 6.77 11.74 4.96
N GLN A 68 5.69 11.16 4.44
CA GLN A 68 5.66 9.74 4.08
C GLN A 68 4.79 9.52 2.85
N GLY A 69 5.23 8.63 1.96
CA GLY A 69 4.47 8.16 0.80
C GLY A 69 4.50 6.65 0.71
N VAL A 70 3.46 6.06 0.12
CA VAL A 70 3.36 4.61 -0.10
C VAL A 70 2.85 4.31 -1.50
N PHE A 71 3.45 3.31 -2.15
CA PHE A 71 2.89 2.63 -3.31
C PHE A 71 2.74 1.14 -3.02
N LEU A 72 1.61 0.58 -3.47
CA LEU A 72 1.33 -0.86 -3.44
C LEU A 72 2.11 -1.58 -4.55
N PRO A 73 2.34 -2.90 -4.44
CA PRO A 73 3.02 -3.68 -5.48
C PRO A 73 2.42 -3.50 -6.88
N GLN A 74 1.08 -3.42 -6.96
CA GLN A 74 0.29 -3.32 -8.18
C GLN A 74 0.63 -2.06 -9.01
N VAL A 75 0.99 -0.96 -8.35
CA VAL A 75 1.34 0.30 -9.04
C VAL A 75 2.52 0.09 -9.97
N ALA A 76 3.51 -0.71 -9.55
CA ALA A 76 4.67 -1.03 -10.38
C ALA A 76 4.28 -1.84 -11.62
N THR A 77 3.33 -2.76 -11.51
CA THR A 77 2.88 -3.60 -12.65
C THR A 77 1.97 -2.84 -13.60
N GLU A 78 1.04 -2.03 -13.08
CA GLU A 78 0.05 -1.31 -13.91
C GLU A 78 0.66 -0.15 -14.69
N THR A 79 1.66 0.51 -14.13
CA THR A 79 2.25 1.71 -14.75
C THR A 79 3.39 1.41 -15.70
N GLY A 80 4.06 0.26 -15.54
CA GLY A 80 5.23 -0.11 -16.32
C GLY A 80 6.45 0.80 -16.11
N TRP A 81 6.48 1.59 -15.03
CA TRP A 81 7.58 2.51 -14.76
C TRP A 81 8.89 1.79 -14.42
N SER A 82 10.01 2.43 -14.75
CA SER A 82 11.32 2.00 -14.25
C SER A 82 11.40 2.16 -12.73
N LYS A 83 12.33 1.44 -12.07
CA LYS A 83 12.54 1.56 -10.62
C LYS A 83 12.82 3.00 -10.20
N GLU A 84 13.62 3.73 -10.97
CA GLU A 84 13.93 5.14 -10.68
C GLU A 84 12.70 6.03 -10.85
N GLU A 85 11.92 5.88 -11.92
CA GLU A 85 10.70 6.66 -12.11
C GLU A 85 9.67 6.37 -11.01
N PHE A 86 9.51 5.10 -10.63
CA PHE A 86 8.65 4.68 -9.54
C PHE A 86 9.03 5.36 -8.22
N LEU A 87 10.33 5.35 -7.86
CA LEU A 87 10.81 5.99 -6.62
C LEU A 87 10.70 7.52 -6.68
N ASN A 88 10.97 8.12 -7.84
CA ASN A 88 10.83 9.56 -8.04
C ASN A 88 9.39 10.02 -7.83
N ARG A 89 8.43 9.29 -8.40
CA ARG A 89 7.00 9.53 -8.23
C ARG A 89 6.53 9.23 -6.81
N LEU A 90 7.03 8.18 -6.18
CA LEU A 90 6.70 7.87 -4.79
C LEU A 90 7.11 9.04 -3.87
N CYS A 91 8.31 9.57 -4.06
CA CYS A 91 8.78 10.73 -3.30
C CYS A 91 7.91 11.96 -3.58
N TYR A 92 7.68 12.29 -4.85
CA TYR A 92 7.01 13.52 -5.22
C TYR A 92 5.49 13.47 -5.05
N ASP A 93 4.82 12.50 -5.68
CA ASP A 93 3.37 12.42 -5.76
C ASP A 93 2.72 11.97 -4.45
N LYS A 94 3.43 11.18 -3.62
CA LYS A 94 2.88 10.59 -2.39
C LYS A 94 3.53 11.13 -1.12
N ALA A 95 4.85 11.24 -1.09
CA ALA A 95 5.54 11.76 0.10
C ALA A 95 5.65 13.29 0.12
N HIS A 96 5.33 13.98 -0.98
CA HIS A 96 5.49 15.43 -1.14
C HIS A 96 6.95 15.89 -0.89
N LEU A 97 7.90 15.03 -1.27
CA LEU A 97 9.33 15.24 -1.20
C LEU A 97 9.91 15.58 -2.59
N PRO A 98 11.13 16.14 -2.67
CA PRO A 98 11.87 16.18 -3.94
C PRO A 98 11.94 14.79 -4.59
N LYS A 99 11.89 14.72 -5.92
CA LYS A 99 11.85 13.45 -6.67
C LYS A 99 13.00 12.51 -6.29
N ASP A 100 14.20 13.04 -6.16
CA ASP A 100 15.41 12.29 -5.83
C ASP A 100 15.64 12.09 -4.32
N ALA A 101 14.67 12.44 -3.47
CA ALA A 101 14.83 12.34 -2.01
C ALA A 101 15.16 10.92 -1.52
N TRP A 102 14.78 9.88 -2.27
CA TRP A 102 15.15 8.48 -1.97
C TRP A 102 16.65 8.21 -2.02
N LYS A 103 17.47 9.10 -2.62
CA LYS A 103 18.93 9.02 -2.63
C LYS A 103 19.58 9.62 -1.38
N ASP A 104 18.82 10.36 -0.59
CA ASP A 104 19.30 10.99 0.65
C ASP A 104 19.44 9.95 1.76
N LYS A 105 20.51 10.06 2.55
CA LYS A 105 20.81 9.17 3.69
C LYS A 105 19.79 9.30 4.81
N ASP A 106 19.15 10.46 4.92
CA ASP A 106 18.12 10.74 5.92
C ASP A 106 16.73 10.23 5.49
N THR A 107 16.61 9.69 4.27
CA THR A 107 15.37 9.10 3.78
C THR A 107 15.35 7.61 4.08
N GLU A 108 14.33 7.19 4.81
CA GLU A 108 14.11 5.79 5.13
C GLU A 108 13.23 5.15 4.05
N ILE A 109 13.64 3.98 3.58
CA ILE A 109 12.87 3.20 2.61
C ILE A 109 12.50 1.87 3.25
N TYR A 110 11.23 1.52 3.14
CA TYR A 110 10.71 0.25 3.62
C TYR A 110 10.04 -0.51 2.49
N THR A 111 10.10 -1.84 2.55
CA THR A 111 9.38 -2.73 1.63
C THR A 111 8.43 -3.63 2.38
N PHE A 112 7.33 -4.00 1.73
CA PHE A 112 6.38 -5.00 2.21
C PHE A 112 5.80 -5.76 1.01
N SER A 113 5.20 -6.91 1.24
CA SER A 113 4.41 -7.62 0.23
C SER A 113 2.96 -7.76 0.70
N ALA A 114 2.06 -8.03 -0.24
CA ALA A 114 0.67 -8.34 0.05
C ALA A 114 0.36 -9.79 -0.34
N GLN A 115 -0.44 -10.47 0.47
CA GLN A 115 -1.17 -11.68 0.09
C GLN A 115 -2.62 -11.30 -0.12
N VAL A 116 -3.16 -11.60 -1.29
CA VAL A 116 -4.55 -11.26 -1.67
C VAL A 116 -5.39 -12.52 -1.56
N PHE A 117 -6.55 -12.40 -0.94
CA PHE A 117 -7.56 -13.45 -0.82
C PHE A 117 -8.86 -12.90 -1.40
N GLU A 118 -9.51 -13.67 -2.27
CA GLU A 118 -10.74 -13.32 -2.96
C GLU A 118 -11.73 -14.49 -2.84
N GLU A 119 -13.03 -14.19 -2.92
CA GLU A 119 -14.07 -15.23 -2.92
C GLU A 119 -14.07 -16.00 -4.25
N GLU A 120 -14.11 -17.34 -4.18
CA GLU A 120 -14.33 -18.18 -5.35
C GLU A 120 -15.82 -18.17 -5.73
N LYS A 121 -16.11 -18.05 -7.03
CA LYS A 121 -17.47 -18.10 -7.58
C LYS A 121 -17.93 -19.52 -7.85
#